data_AF-A0A8J7II15-F1
#
_entry.id   AF-A0A8J7II15-F1
#
_cell.length_a   1.000
_cell.length_b   1.000
_cell.length_c   1.000
_cell.angle_alpha   90.00
_cell.angle_beta   90.00
_cell.angle_gamma   90.00
#
_symmetry.space_group_name_H-M   'P 1'
#
loop_
_entity.id
_entity.type
_entity.pdbx_description
1 polymer ?
#
loop_
_entity_poly.entity_id
_entity_poly.type
_entity_poly.pdbx_seq_one_letter_code
_entity_poly.pdbx_strand_id
1 'polypeptide(L)' 'MKTGGRFASSHLVTYLTQHHQIRIAGGFGANKEEVFRVAHMGDHASIPALRPVVSGIAQFLQQLS' A
#
# COMPACT_ATOMS: atom_id res chain seq x y z
N MET A 1 -6.56 -3.66 22.12
CA MET A 1 -5.12 -3.57 21.78
C MET A 1 -5.04 -3.53 20.25
N LYS A 2 -4.72 -2.37 19.68
CA LYS A 2 -4.47 -2.23 18.23
C LYS A 2 -3.23 -3.06 17.91
N THR A 3 -3.29 -3.90 16.88
CA THR A 3 -2.16 -4.78 16.54
C THR A 3 -0.92 -3.91 16.30
N GLY A 4 0.16 -4.18 17.04
CA GLY A 4 1.45 -3.54 16.83
C GLY A 4 2.01 -3.94 15.47
N GLY A 5 1.48 -3.34 14.40
CA GLY A 5 1.88 -3.63 13.04
C GLY A 5 3.38 -3.42 12.87
N ARG A 6 4.05 -4.33 12.15
CA ARG A 6 5.49 -4.26 11.85
C ARG A 6 5.91 -2.95 11.18
N PHE A 7 4.96 -2.26 10.54
CA PHE A 7 5.11 -0.94 9.95
C PHE A 7 3.78 -0.18 9.99
N ALA A 8 3.84 1.15 9.96
CA ALA A 8 2.68 2.02 9.77
C ALA A 8 2.32 2.09 8.27
N SER A 9 1.04 2.04 7.90
CA SER A 9 0.64 1.99 6.49
C SER A 9 1.14 3.17 5.65
N SER A 10 1.38 4.34 6.26
CA SER A 10 2.04 5.48 5.61
C SER A 10 3.46 5.17 5.09
N HIS A 11 4.19 4.23 5.70
CA HIS A 11 5.51 3.80 5.23
C HIS A 11 5.40 3.12 3.87
N LEU A 12 4.45 2.19 3.71
CA LEU A 12 4.19 1.51 2.44
C LEU A 12 3.69 2.49 1.38
N VAL A 13 2.76 3.38 1.74
CA VAL A 13 2.23 4.42 0.83
C VAL A 13 3.37 5.30 0.30
N THR A 14 4.26 5.75 1.20
CA THR A 14 5.42 6.58 0.86
C THR A 14 6.38 5.81 -0.05
N TYR A 15 6.69 4.56 0.31
CA TYR A 15 7.58 3.71 -0.48
C TYR A 15 7.08 3.50 -1.92
N LEU A 16 5.82 3.11 -2.09
CA LEU A 16 5.23 2.88 -3.41
C LEU A 16 5.18 4.17 -4.25
N THR A 17 4.92 5.31 -3.61
CA THR A 17 4.90 6.60 -4.31
C THR A 17 6.30 7.02 -4.76
N GLN A 18 7.30 6.89 -3.89
CA GLN A 18 8.66 7.38 -4.15
C GLN A 18 9.45 6.46 -5.08
N HIS A 19 9.35 5.13 -4.90
CA HIS A 19 10.18 4.17 -5.63
C HIS A 19 9.51 3.60 -6.88
N HIS A 20 8.17 3.53 -6.89
CA HIS A 20 7.41 2.86 -7.95
C HIS A 20 6.45 3.78 -8.70
N GLN A 21 6.35 5.06 -8.32
CA GLN A 21 5.35 6.01 -8.84
C GLN A 21 3.90 5.50 -8.72
N ILE A 22 3.64 4.59 -7.77
CA ILE A 22 2.34 3.99 -7.52
C ILE A 22 1.67 4.75 -6.38
N ARG A 23 0.45 5.24 -6.62
CA ARG A 23 -0.35 5.93 -5.61
C ARG A 23 -1.41 5.01 -5.03
N ILE A 24 -1.31 4.74 -3.74
CA ILE A 24 -2.35 4.09 -2.93
C ILE A 24 -2.67 4.98 -1.72
N ALA A 25 -3.75 4.69 -1.01
CA ALA A 25 -4.18 5.51 0.13
C ALA A 25 -3.92 4.80 1.46
N GLY A 26 -3.61 5.55 2.51
CA GLY A 26 -3.69 5.05 3.88
C GLY A 26 -5.13 4.86 4.35
N GLY A 27 -5.29 4.18 5.48
CA GLY A 27 -6.53 4.14 6.26
C GLY A 27 -6.87 5.50 6.85
N PHE A 28 -8.13 5.67 7.26
CA PHE A 28 -8.64 6.91 7.84
C PHE A 28 -9.43 6.63 9.12
N GLY A 29 -9.62 7.66 9.95
CA GLY A 29 -10.35 7.55 11.22
C GLY A 29 -9.74 6.50 12.15
N ALA A 30 -10.57 5.59 12.64
CA ALA A 30 -10.15 4.53 13.55
C ALA A 30 -9.06 3.61 12.97
N ASN A 31 -8.97 3.51 11.63
CA ASN A 31 -8.06 2.61 10.92
C ASN A 31 -6.80 3.33 10.38
N LYS A 32 -6.54 4.58 10.79
CA LYS A 32 -5.33 5.30 10.39
C LYS A 32 -4.08 4.49 10.77
N GLU A 33 -3.11 4.42 9.88
CA GLU A 33 -1.87 3.63 9.97
C GLU A 33 -2.03 2.09 10.03
N GLU A 34 -3.23 1.57 10.29
CA GLU A 34 -3.46 0.12 10.44
C GLU A 34 -3.73 -0.57 9.11
N VAL A 35 -4.39 0.14 8.19
CA VAL A 35 -4.72 -0.39 6.85
C VAL A 35 -4.21 0.55 5.77
N PHE A 36 -4.05 0.00 4.58
CA PHE A 36 -3.91 0.74 3.33
C PHE A 36 -5.04 0.32 2.38
N ARG A 37 -5.29 1.13 1.36
CA ARG A 37 -6.39 1.00 0.42
C ARG A 37 -5.88 1.13 -1.00
N VAL A 38 -6.24 0.17 -1.84
CA VAL A 38 -5.96 0.17 -3.27
C VAL A 38 -7.28 0.33 -4.00
N ALA A 39 -7.51 1.51 -4.58
CA ALA A 39 -8.72 1.79 -5.31
C ALA A 39 -8.66 1.18 -6.72
N HIS A 40 -9.75 0.52 -7.12
CA HIS A 40 -9.94 -0.02 -8.46
C HIS A 40 -11.15 0.68 -9.06
N MET A 41 -10.91 1.65 -9.95
CA MET A 41 -11.95 2.51 -10.53
C MET A 41 -11.63 2.81 -11.99
N GLY A 42 -12.65 2.87 -12.85
CA GLY A 42 -12.48 3.12 -14.28
C GLY A 42 -11.49 2.14 -14.92
N ASP A 43 -10.59 2.67 -15.75
CA ASP A 43 -9.58 1.88 -16.47
C ASP A 43 -8.57 1.18 -15.54
N HIS A 44 -8.46 1.63 -14.28
CA HIS A 44 -7.61 1.00 -13.28
C HIS A 44 -8.26 -0.20 -12.58
N ALA A 45 -9.53 -0.52 -12.87
CA ALA A 45 -10.19 -1.74 -12.41
C ALA A 45 -9.80 -2.96 -13.27
N SER A 46 -8.50 -3.19 -13.42
CA SER A 46 -7.96 -4.22 -14.30
C SER A 46 -6.75 -4.93 -13.70
N ILE A 47 -6.57 -6.21 -14.06
CA ILE A 47 -5.43 -7.02 -13.60
C ILE A 47 -4.08 -6.40 -14.00
N PRO A 48 -3.90 -5.85 -15.22
CA PRO A 48 -2.66 -5.14 -15.56
C PRO A 48 -2.33 -3.99 -14.62
N ALA A 49 -3.33 -3.22 -14.16
CA ALA A 49 -3.12 -2.14 -13.20
C ALA A 49 -2.79 -2.64 -11.78
N LEU A 50 -3.30 -3.80 -11.38
CA LEU A 50 -3.03 -4.41 -10.07
C LEU A 50 -1.62 -5.00 -9.94
N ARG A 51 -1.07 -5.59 -11.02
CA ARG A 51 0.22 -6.30 -10.97
C ARG A 51 1.37 -5.45 -10.40
N PRO A 52 1.61 -4.21 -10.86
CA PRO A 52 2.65 -3.35 -10.30
C PRO A 52 2.47 -3.09 -8.80
N VAL A 53 1.23 -2.94 -8.32
CA VAL A 53 0.94 -2.70 -6.91
C VAL A 53 1.35 -3.90 -6.07
N VAL A 54 0.97 -5.12 -6.48
CA VAL A 54 1.34 -6.36 -5.77
C VAL A 54 2.86 -6.55 -5.77
N SER A 55 3.53 -6.34 -6.90
CA SER A 55 4.99 -6.42 -7.00
C SER A 55 5.69 -5.40 -6.11
N GLY A 56 5.22 -4.15 -6.07
CA GLY A 56 5.79 -3.11 -5.21
C GLY A 56 5.61 -3.42 -3.72
N ILE A 57 4.45 -3.95 -3.31
CA ILE A 57 4.21 -4.40 -1.94
C ILE A 57 5.18 -5.53 -1.56
N ALA A 58 5.36 -6.51 -2.45
CA ALA A 58 6.29 -7.61 -2.21
C ALA A 58 7.73 -7.11 -2.00
N GLN A 59 8.19 -6.17 -2.82
CA GLN A 59 9.53 -5.57 -2.67
C GLN A 59 9.67 -4.79 -1.36
N PHE A 60 8.66 -4.03 -0.95
CA PHE A 60 8.67 -3.36 0.35
C PHE A 60 8.83 -4.35 1.50
N LEU A 61 8.05 -5.43 1.50
CA LEU A 61 8.07 -6.44 2.56
C LEU A 61 9.41 -7.19 2.63
N GLN A 62 10.08 -7.38 1.49
CA GLN A 62 11.43 -7.96 1.45
C GLN A 62 12.46 -7.08 2.16
N GLN A 63 12.32 -5.75 2.13
CA GLN A 63 13.22 -4.83 2.84
C GLN A 63 13.05 -4.84 4.36
N LEU A 64 11.92 -5.34 4.85
CA LEU A 64 11.66 -5.46 6.29
C LEU A 64 12.24 -6.74 6.88
N SER A 65 12.64 -7.70 6.04
CA SER A 65 13.04 -9.07 6.42
C SER A 65 14.44 -9.15 7.00
#